data_AF-A0A6L3AKJ0-F1
#
_entry.id   AF-A0A6L3AKJ0-F1
#
_cell.length_a   1.000
_cell.length_b   1.000
_cell.length_c   1.000
_cell.angle_alpha   90.00
_cell.angle_beta   90.00
_cell.angle_gamma   90.00
#
_symmetry.space_group_name_H-M   'P 1'
#
loop_
_entity.id
_entity.type
_entity.pdbx_description
1 polymer ?
#
loop_
_entity_poly.entity_id
_entity_poly.type
_entity_poly.pdbx_seq_one_letter_code
_entity_poly.pdbx_strand_id
1 'polypeptide(L)'
;MTEKELQELEELRELKKRITDYCNKFDIPRNFLFAILEDQKVTPMIRGKAMEYNAFLLLDKNLPKSIWSVQKLNLNAQPGVYDEDISITHRRSGVILKVESKSAVRGSISDGSRSRILDCSHFKVKCHRSRSNIKLAGTSNDRYALGCFDIVLTNPLNAIFEGNTIGETFEIINDIKIKEMLYKRYSVDNDENLIKACSIDWLYCIPEDIAENGFIPRTPYVKLINDPHWRPINEIEKRLTEVVKMRRNNLRRRS
;
A
#
# COMPACT_ATOMS: atom_id res chain seq x y z
N MET A 1 7.89 39.19 -16.79
CA MET A 1 7.48 37.94 -16.11
C MET A 1 6.18 37.50 -16.75
N THR A 2 6.12 36.28 -17.28
CA THR A 2 4.93 35.71 -17.89
C THR A 2 3.88 35.39 -16.82
N GLU A 3 2.62 35.23 -17.21
CA GLU A 3 1.53 34.84 -16.31
C GLU A 3 1.82 33.48 -15.63
N LYS A 4 2.46 32.56 -16.36
CA LYS A 4 2.92 31.28 -15.83
C LYS A 4 4.00 31.43 -14.75
N GLU A 5 4.98 32.31 -14.98
CA GLU A 5 6.03 32.59 -13.99
C GLU A 5 5.49 33.25 -12.72
N LEU A 6 4.48 34.12 -12.86
CA LEU A 6 3.76 34.71 -11.72
C LEU A 6 3.04 33.66 -10.88
N GLN A 7 2.36 32.72 -11.55
CA GLN A 7 1.64 31.63 -10.88
C GLN A 7 2.60 30.69 -10.14
N GLU A 8 3.69 30.26 -10.79
CA GLU A 8 4.72 29.42 -10.16
C GLU A 8 5.33 30.11 -8.93
N LEU A 9 5.57 31.42 -9.00
CA LEU A 9 6.12 32.19 -7.88
C LEU A 9 5.16 32.28 -6.69
N GLU A 10 3.86 32.40 -6.95
CA GLU A 10 2.83 32.41 -5.91
C GLU A 10 2.68 31.03 -5.24
N GLU A 11 2.72 29.95 -6.03
CA GLU A 11 2.72 28.57 -5.52
C GLU A 11 3.93 28.30 -4.61
N LEU A 12 5.12 28.77 -5.00
CA LEU A 12 6.34 28.65 -4.19
C LEU A 12 6.25 29.45 -2.87
N ARG A 13 5.63 30.64 -2.89
CA ARG A 13 5.41 31.44 -1.68
C ARG A 13 4.48 30.75 -0.71
N GLU A 14 3.37 30.22 -1.21
CA GLU A 14 2.42 29.48 -0.40
C GLU A 14 3.04 28.21 0.18
N LEU A 15 3.82 27.48 -0.62
CA LEU A 15 4.55 26.30 -0.13
C LEU A 15 5.54 26.67 0.98
N LYS A 16 6.33 27.74 0.79
CA LYS A 16 7.28 28.23 1.81
C LYS A 16 6.56 28.60 3.10
N LYS A 17 5.41 29.27 3.00
CA LYS A 17 4.58 29.65 4.15
C LYS A 17 4.09 28.41 4.88
N ARG A 18 3.52 27.44 4.17
CA ARG A 18 3.04 26.18 4.74
C ARG A 18 4.15 25.37 5.43
N ILE A 19 5.33 25.28 4.81
CA ILE A 19 6.49 24.62 5.43
C ILE A 19 6.92 25.37 6.69
N THR A 20 6.97 26.70 6.66
CA THR A 20 7.34 27.53 7.81
C THR A 20 6.35 27.35 8.96
N ASP A 21 5.06 27.44 8.68
CA ASP A 21 4.00 27.28 9.66
C ASP A 21 3.99 25.86 10.26
N TYR A 22 4.24 24.83 9.44
CA TYR A 22 4.36 23.46 9.89
C TYR A 22 5.56 23.28 10.83
N CYS A 23 6.74 23.75 10.42
CA CYS A 23 7.94 23.66 11.25
C CYS A 23 7.77 24.42 12.58
N ASN A 24 7.18 25.60 12.56
CA ASN A 24 6.91 26.37 13.78
C ASN A 24 5.90 25.65 14.69
N LYS A 25 4.83 25.10 14.11
CA LYS A 25 3.77 24.41 14.85
C LYS A 25 4.29 23.17 15.59
N PHE A 26 5.23 22.44 14.99
CA PHE A 26 5.76 21.18 15.53
C PHE A 26 7.18 21.31 16.08
N ASP A 27 7.69 22.53 16.27
CA ASP A 27 9.02 22.83 16.78
C ASP A 27 10.16 22.08 16.04
N ILE A 28 10.10 22.11 14.70
CA ILE A 28 11.10 21.48 13.83
C ILE A 28 12.12 22.55 13.39
N PRO A 29 13.42 22.36 13.68
CA PRO A 29 14.47 23.23 13.18
C PRO A 29 14.52 23.24 11.65
N ARG A 30 14.14 24.36 11.03
CA ARG A 30 13.99 24.48 9.56
C ARG A 30 15.25 24.09 8.78
N ASN A 31 16.44 24.38 9.32
CA ASN A 31 17.73 24.05 8.73
C ASN A 31 18.04 22.54 8.71
N PHE A 32 17.35 21.75 9.55
CA PHE A 32 17.49 20.30 9.60
C PHE A 32 16.29 19.56 8.99
N LEU A 33 15.30 20.26 8.41
CA LEU A 33 14.07 19.63 7.91
C LEU A 33 14.36 18.47 6.94
N PHE A 34 15.16 18.68 5.91
CA PHE A 34 15.46 17.64 4.93
C PHE A 34 16.32 16.52 5.51
N ALA A 35 17.31 16.83 6.35
CA ALA A 35 18.09 15.82 7.06
C ALA A 35 17.20 14.93 7.96
N ILE A 36 16.16 15.51 8.58
CA ILE A 36 15.16 14.77 9.36
C ILE A 36 14.27 13.92 8.43
N LEU A 37 13.83 14.46 7.30
CA LEU A 37 12.99 13.72 6.34
C LEU A 37 13.73 12.53 5.72
N GLU A 38 15.04 12.69 5.46
CA GLU A 38 15.94 11.67 4.91
C GLU A 38 16.43 10.67 5.97
N ASP A 39 16.12 10.90 7.25
CA ASP A 39 16.44 9.96 8.32
C ASP A 39 15.82 8.58 8.04
N GLN A 40 16.60 7.54 8.33
CA GLN A 40 16.25 6.15 8.03
C GLN A 40 15.02 5.64 8.78
N LYS A 41 14.65 6.29 9.89
CA LYS A 41 13.42 5.99 10.63
C LYS A 41 12.24 6.78 10.09
N VAL A 42 12.48 7.99 9.56
CA VAL A 42 11.42 8.88 9.05
C VAL A 42 10.99 8.52 7.63
N THR A 43 11.94 8.26 6.74
CA THR A 43 11.63 7.92 5.33
C THR A 43 10.67 6.73 5.20
N PRO A 44 10.84 5.59 5.91
CA PRO A 44 9.87 4.50 5.87
C PRO A 44 8.47 4.92 6.35
N MET A 45 8.38 5.80 7.35
CA MET A 45 7.11 6.27 7.88
C MET A 45 6.36 7.13 6.86
N ILE A 46 7.06 8.07 6.21
CA ILE A 46 6.49 8.92 5.17
C ILE A 46 6.07 8.08 3.97
N ARG A 47 6.90 7.11 3.54
CA ARG A 47 6.55 6.19 2.45
C ARG A 47 5.33 5.33 2.78
N GLY A 48 5.22 4.83 4.01
CA GLY A 48 4.05 4.11 4.49
C GLY A 48 2.79 4.97 4.37
N LYS A 49 2.84 6.22 4.87
CA LYS A 49 1.71 7.15 4.73
C LYS A 49 1.41 7.54 3.29
N ALA A 50 2.43 7.78 2.47
CA ALA A 50 2.25 8.06 1.05
C ALA A 50 1.55 6.90 0.33
N MET A 51 1.83 5.65 0.71
CA MET A 51 1.15 4.48 0.15
C MET A 51 -0.36 4.52 0.39
N GLU A 52 -0.81 4.87 1.61
CA GLU A 52 -2.24 4.98 1.93
C GLU A 52 -2.93 6.06 1.08
N TYR A 53 -2.28 7.21 0.91
CA TYR A 53 -2.81 8.30 0.07
C TYR A 53 -2.81 7.94 -1.41
N ASN A 54 -1.77 7.28 -1.90
CA ASN A 54 -1.69 6.82 -3.29
C ASN A 54 -2.76 5.77 -3.59
N ALA A 55 -3.00 4.84 -2.68
CA ALA A 55 -4.10 3.88 -2.79
C ALA A 55 -5.47 4.58 -2.82
N PHE A 56 -5.67 5.61 -1.99
CA PHE A 56 -6.89 6.42 -2.01
C PHE A 56 -7.10 7.10 -3.36
N LEU A 57 -6.09 7.81 -3.87
CA LEU A 57 -6.16 8.49 -5.16
C LEU A 57 -6.40 7.51 -6.31
N LEU A 58 -5.77 6.34 -6.24
CA LEU A 58 -5.97 5.26 -7.20
C LEU A 58 -7.42 4.79 -7.21
N LEU A 59 -8.01 4.52 -6.04
CA LEU A 59 -9.40 4.08 -5.94
C LEU A 59 -10.39 5.18 -6.37
N ASP A 60 -10.19 6.43 -5.94
CA ASP A 60 -11.06 7.56 -6.34
C ASP A 60 -11.05 7.80 -7.85
N LYS A 61 -9.90 7.53 -8.49
CA LYS A 61 -9.76 7.62 -9.95
C LYS A 61 -10.41 6.45 -10.69
N ASN A 62 -10.27 5.22 -10.19
CA ASN A 62 -10.68 4.02 -10.92
C ASN A 62 -12.13 3.58 -10.67
N LEU A 63 -12.77 4.05 -9.60
CA LEU A 63 -14.16 3.69 -9.29
C LEU A 63 -15.16 4.76 -9.76
N PRO A 64 -16.24 4.39 -10.48
CA PRO A 64 -17.25 5.34 -10.91
C PRO A 64 -17.92 6.05 -9.73
N LYS A 65 -17.79 7.38 -9.66
CA LYS A 65 -18.32 8.22 -8.57
C LYS A 65 -19.84 8.16 -8.41
N SER A 66 -20.57 7.76 -9.46
CA SER A 66 -22.02 7.53 -9.42
C SER A 66 -22.40 6.25 -8.68
N ILE A 67 -21.51 5.27 -8.59
CA ILE A 67 -21.74 3.96 -7.97
C ILE A 67 -21.06 3.89 -6.60
N TRP A 68 -19.85 4.43 -6.50
CA TRP A 68 -18.99 4.33 -5.34
C TRP A 68 -18.68 5.69 -4.72
N SER A 69 -18.46 5.69 -3.41
CA SER A 69 -17.90 6.81 -2.67
C SER A 69 -16.64 6.32 -1.97
N VAL A 70 -15.50 6.96 -2.24
CA VAL A 70 -14.20 6.59 -1.65
C VAL A 70 -13.80 7.67 -0.65
N GLN A 71 -13.37 7.29 0.54
CA GLN A 71 -12.97 8.22 1.58
C GLN A 71 -11.66 7.75 2.24
N LYS A 72 -10.67 8.65 2.32
CA LYS A 72 -9.50 8.45 3.17
C LYS A 72 -9.89 8.68 4.63
N LEU A 73 -9.53 7.74 5.50
CA LEU A 73 -9.67 7.93 6.93
C LEU A 73 -8.36 8.52 7.48
N ASN A 74 -8.47 9.65 8.17
CA ASN A 74 -7.35 10.40 8.75
C ASN A 74 -7.17 10.15 10.25
N LEU A 75 -7.90 9.20 10.83
CA LEU A 75 -7.84 8.88 12.24
C LEU A 75 -6.79 7.79 12.50
N ASN A 76 -5.89 8.02 13.44
CA ASN A 76 -5.10 6.94 14.03
C ASN A 76 -6.06 5.94 14.70
N ALA A 77 -5.80 4.63 14.62
CA ALA A 77 -6.59 3.63 15.34
C ALA A 77 -6.76 4.02 16.81
N GLN A 78 -8.02 4.15 17.22
CA GLN A 78 -8.40 4.27 18.62
C GLN A 78 -8.40 2.87 19.26
N PRO A 79 -8.17 2.73 20.57
CA PRO A 79 -8.31 1.45 21.24
C PRO A 79 -9.67 0.81 20.94
N GLY A 80 -9.67 -0.38 20.33
CA GLY A 80 -10.89 -1.10 19.94
C GLY A 80 -11.40 -0.84 18.51
N VAL A 81 -10.80 0.11 17.77
CA VAL A 81 -11.08 0.35 16.35
C VAL A 81 -9.90 -0.16 15.53
N TYR A 82 -10.18 -1.07 14.58
CA TYR A 82 -9.16 -1.59 13.67
C TYR A 82 -8.68 -0.47 12.73
N ASP A 83 -7.38 -0.43 12.42
CA ASP A 83 -6.83 0.43 11.38
C ASP A 83 -7.60 0.15 10.07
N GLU A 84 -8.23 1.18 9.52
CA GLU A 84 -8.83 1.19 8.19
C GLU A 84 -8.24 2.42 7.49
N ASP A 85 -7.50 2.20 6.41
CA ASP A 85 -6.88 3.31 5.68
C ASP A 85 -7.90 4.08 4.86
N ILE A 86 -8.80 3.34 4.19
CA ILE A 86 -9.73 3.84 3.18
C ILE A 86 -11.06 3.11 3.32
N SER A 87 -12.15 3.87 3.20
CA SER A 87 -13.50 3.34 3.17
C SER A 87 -14.10 3.49 1.77
N ILE A 88 -14.71 2.42 1.25
CA ILE A 88 -15.45 2.41 -0.02
C ILE A 88 -16.91 2.11 0.27
N THR A 89 -17.80 3.05 -0.05
CA THR A 89 -19.25 2.86 0.11
C THR A 89 -19.91 2.64 -1.24
N HIS A 90 -20.64 1.53 -1.38
CA HIS A 90 -21.55 1.32 -2.51
C HIS A 90 -22.82 2.16 -2.32
N ARG A 91 -22.97 3.23 -3.09
CA ARG A 91 -23.99 4.27 -2.87
C ARG A 91 -25.41 3.70 -2.83
N ARG A 92 -25.75 2.81 -3.77
CA ARG A 92 -27.11 2.27 -3.89
C ARG A 92 -27.52 1.38 -2.72
N SER A 93 -26.58 0.63 -2.13
CA SER A 93 -26.92 -0.32 -1.05
C SER A 93 -26.48 0.13 0.34
N GLY A 94 -25.70 1.21 0.45
CA GLY A 94 -25.09 1.64 1.70
C GLY A 94 -24.09 0.65 2.28
N VAL A 95 -23.63 -0.34 1.50
CA VAL A 95 -22.64 -1.31 1.99
C VAL A 95 -21.29 -0.62 2.00
N ILE A 96 -20.64 -0.63 3.17
CA ILE A 96 -19.31 -0.09 3.39
C ILE A 96 -18.31 -1.25 3.30
N LEU A 97 -17.23 -1.02 2.56
CA LEU A 97 -16.09 -1.92 2.39
C LEU A 97 -14.84 -1.24 2.93
N LYS A 98 -14.13 -1.93 3.82
CA LYS A 98 -12.91 -1.46 4.46
C LYS A 98 -11.68 -1.87 3.67
N VAL A 99 -10.76 -0.95 3.43
CA VAL A 99 -9.56 -1.20 2.63
C VAL A 99 -8.31 -0.86 3.43
N GLU A 100 -7.35 -1.79 3.39
CA GLU A 100 -6.05 -1.67 4.02
C GLU A 100 -4.94 -1.64 2.95
N SER A 101 -3.99 -0.72 3.07
CA SER A 101 -2.84 -0.60 2.18
C SER A 101 -1.59 -1.16 2.86
N LYS A 102 -1.02 -2.24 2.31
CA LYS A 102 0.17 -2.89 2.88
C LYS A 102 1.34 -2.87 1.91
N SER A 103 2.47 -2.35 2.37
CA SER A 103 3.70 -2.37 1.57
C SER A 103 4.23 -3.79 1.40
N ALA A 104 4.89 -4.05 0.27
CA ALA A 104 5.69 -5.24 0.11
C ALA A 104 6.80 -5.35 1.19
N VAL A 105 7.22 -6.58 1.50
CA VAL A 105 8.39 -6.84 2.34
C VAL A 105 9.62 -6.38 1.57
N ARG A 106 10.46 -5.56 2.20
CA ARG A 106 11.68 -5.02 1.57
C ARG A 106 12.59 -6.16 1.12
N GLY A 107 13.17 -6.05 -0.08
CA GLY A 107 14.07 -7.05 -0.64
C GLY A 107 13.47 -8.46 -0.76
N SER A 108 12.14 -8.59 -0.81
CA SER A 108 11.48 -9.91 -0.81
C SER A 108 11.23 -10.49 -2.20
N ILE A 109 11.63 -9.76 -3.24
CA ILE A 109 11.49 -10.22 -4.61
C ILE A 109 12.40 -11.44 -4.87
N SER A 110 11.87 -12.43 -5.57
CA SER A 110 12.56 -13.68 -5.85
C SER A 110 12.17 -14.19 -7.23
N ASP A 111 13.09 -14.87 -7.90
CA ASP A 111 12.81 -15.65 -9.11
C ASP A 111 12.20 -17.04 -8.80
N GLY A 112 12.08 -17.41 -7.52
CA GLY A 112 11.55 -18.70 -7.06
C GLY A 112 12.59 -19.80 -6.91
N SER A 113 13.75 -19.69 -7.55
CA SER A 113 14.73 -20.79 -7.68
C SER A 113 15.28 -21.34 -6.36
N ARG A 114 15.27 -20.52 -5.29
CA ARG A 114 15.74 -20.89 -3.94
C ARG A 114 14.60 -21.02 -2.93
N SER A 115 13.35 -20.87 -3.35
CA SER A 115 12.20 -20.91 -2.47
C SER A 115 11.69 -22.34 -2.30
N ARG A 116 11.67 -22.83 -1.06
CA ARG A 116 11.07 -24.15 -0.74
C ARG A 116 9.54 -24.16 -0.77
N ILE A 117 8.92 -22.98 -0.84
CA ILE A 117 7.47 -22.80 -0.75
C ILE A 117 6.87 -22.54 -2.13
N LEU A 118 7.57 -21.75 -2.96
CA LEU A 118 7.02 -21.26 -4.20
C LEU A 118 8.10 -21.13 -5.28
N ASP A 119 8.09 -22.09 -6.21
CA ASP A 119 9.01 -22.19 -7.34
C ASP A 119 8.55 -21.35 -8.54
N CYS A 120 8.33 -20.05 -8.31
CA CYS A 120 8.05 -19.08 -9.36
C CYS A 120 8.43 -17.67 -8.91
N SER A 121 8.42 -16.69 -9.82
CA SER A 121 8.75 -15.32 -9.45
C SER A 121 7.67 -14.69 -8.56
N HIS A 122 8.09 -14.10 -7.44
CA HIS A 122 7.18 -13.61 -6.40
C HIS A 122 7.80 -12.54 -5.51
N PHE A 123 6.96 -11.87 -4.72
CA PHE A 123 7.34 -11.07 -3.56
C PHE A 123 6.41 -11.36 -2.37
N LYS A 124 6.66 -10.73 -1.22
CA LYS A 124 5.83 -10.88 -0.01
C LYS A 124 5.21 -9.55 0.40
N VAL A 125 4.06 -9.56 1.09
CA VAL A 125 3.38 -8.33 1.58
C VAL A 125 3.41 -8.25 3.09
N LYS A 126 3.57 -7.06 3.70
CA LYS A 126 3.60 -6.90 5.17
C LYS A 126 2.18 -6.81 5.77
N CYS A 127 1.48 -7.95 5.86
CA CYS A 127 0.14 -8.05 6.46
C CYS A 127 0.17 -8.26 7.98
N HIS A 128 0.97 -7.46 8.70
CA HIS A 128 1.00 -7.48 10.16
C HIS A 128 0.64 -6.13 10.76
N ARG A 129 0.16 -6.16 12.00
CA ARG A 129 -0.16 -4.96 12.77
C ARG A 129 1.12 -4.19 13.09
N SER A 130 1.06 -2.87 12.97
CA SER A 130 2.18 -1.95 13.23
C SER A 130 2.61 -1.93 14.71
N ARG A 131 1.69 -2.22 15.62
CA ARG A 131 1.92 -2.30 17.08
C ARG A 131 1.71 -3.73 17.56
N SER A 132 2.78 -4.51 17.57
CA SER A 132 2.78 -5.88 18.10
C SER A 132 2.54 -5.88 19.60
N ASN A 133 1.56 -6.65 20.08
CA ASN A 133 1.40 -6.87 21.52
C ASN A 133 2.38 -7.96 21.97
N ILE A 134 3.58 -7.58 22.42
CA ILE A 134 4.65 -8.51 22.83
C ILE A 134 4.15 -9.68 23.70
N LYS A 135 3.14 -9.47 24.55
CA LYS A 135 2.59 -10.47 25.47
C LYS A 135 1.96 -11.70 24.80
N LEU A 136 1.59 -11.58 23.53
CA LEU A 136 0.86 -12.62 22.81
C LEU A 136 1.71 -13.22 21.65
N ALA A 137 3.01 -12.93 21.59
CA ALA A 137 3.93 -13.33 20.51
C ALA A 137 3.92 -14.84 20.13
N GLY A 138 3.40 -15.72 20.99
CA GLY A 138 3.30 -17.16 20.75
C GLY A 138 1.95 -17.70 20.27
N THR A 139 0.87 -16.89 20.16
CA THR A 139 -0.49 -17.47 20.02
C THR A 139 -1.34 -17.00 18.84
N SER A 140 -1.00 -15.92 18.10
CA SER A 140 -1.60 -15.56 16.77
C SER A 140 -1.19 -14.18 16.21
N ASN A 141 -0.23 -13.50 16.82
CA ASN A 141 -0.60 -12.25 17.46
C ASN A 141 -0.33 -10.92 16.72
N ASP A 142 0.29 -10.96 15.56
CA ASP A 142 0.39 -9.76 14.71
C ASP A 142 -0.45 -9.87 13.45
N ARG A 143 -1.21 -10.96 13.30
CA ARG A 143 -2.07 -11.18 12.13
C ARG A 143 -3.39 -10.43 12.27
N TYR A 144 -3.92 -10.00 11.14
CA TYR A 144 -5.29 -9.52 11.06
C TYR A 144 -6.24 -10.71 11.03
N ALA A 145 -7.32 -10.64 11.81
CA ALA A 145 -8.40 -11.61 11.71
C ALA A 145 -9.22 -11.31 10.45
N LEU A 146 -9.90 -12.32 9.90
CA LEU A 146 -10.91 -12.07 8.88
C LEU A 146 -11.96 -11.08 9.40
N GLY A 147 -12.37 -10.15 8.53
CA GLY A 147 -13.30 -9.08 8.87
C GLY A 147 -12.66 -7.83 9.48
N CYS A 148 -11.35 -7.80 9.75
CA CYS A 148 -10.65 -6.56 10.10
C CYS A 148 -10.75 -5.53 8.95
N PHE A 149 -10.57 -6.01 7.73
CA PHE A 149 -10.80 -5.27 6.49
C PHE A 149 -11.27 -6.24 5.40
N ASP A 150 -11.76 -5.68 4.30
CA ASP A 150 -12.43 -6.41 3.22
C ASP A 150 -11.54 -6.54 1.98
N ILE A 151 -10.52 -5.70 1.89
CA ILE A 151 -9.60 -5.60 0.75
C ILE A 151 -8.22 -5.23 1.25
N VAL A 152 -7.19 -5.88 0.71
CA VAL A 152 -5.80 -5.45 0.83
C VAL A 152 -5.32 -4.90 -0.50
N LEU A 153 -4.68 -3.74 -0.47
CA LEU A 153 -3.97 -3.16 -1.60
C LEU A 153 -2.46 -3.22 -1.38
N THR A 154 -1.71 -3.52 -2.44
CA THR A 154 -0.25 -3.52 -2.43
C THR A 154 0.34 -3.13 -3.78
N ASN A 155 1.64 -2.89 -3.81
CA ASN A 155 2.44 -2.79 -5.03
C ASN A 155 3.84 -3.37 -4.78
N PRO A 156 4.57 -3.79 -5.83
CA PRO A 156 5.88 -4.43 -5.68
C PRO A 156 7.02 -3.47 -5.35
N LEU A 157 6.78 -2.15 -5.36
CA LEU A 157 7.81 -1.12 -5.19
C LEU A 157 8.73 -1.37 -3.99
N ASN A 158 8.18 -1.73 -2.83
CA ASN A 158 9.05 -1.93 -1.68
C ASN A 158 9.89 -3.23 -1.77
N ALA A 159 9.45 -4.23 -2.53
CA ALA A 159 10.15 -5.50 -2.69
C ALA A 159 11.46 -5.36 -3.46
N ILE A 160 11.56 -4.37 -4.35
CA ILE A 160 12.73 -4.17 -5.21
C ILE A 160 13.85 -3.34 -4.57
N PHE A 161 13.63 -2.78 -3.38
CA PHE A 161 14.66 -2.06 -2.64
C PHE A 161 15.49 -3.03 -1.80
N GLU A 162 16.81 -2.97 -1.97
CA GLU A 162 17.81 -3.63 -1.13
C GLU A 162 18.38 -2.64 -0.08
N GLY A 163 19.17 -3.13 0.87
CA GLY A 163 19.79 -2.34 1.93
C GLY A 163 18.99 -2.21 3.24
N ASN A 164 19.69 -2.02 4.36
CA ASN A 164 19.09 -1.72 5.67
C ASN A 164 18.78 -0.23 5.85
N THR A 165 19.49 0.60 5.11
CA THR A 165 19.50 2.06 5.17
C THR A 165 18.75 2.62 3.94
N ILE A 166 18.02 3.72 4.12
CA ILE A 166 17.44 4.49 2.99
C ILE A 166 18.37 5.70 2.71
N GLY A 167 19.68 5.47 2.74
CA GLY A 167 20.69 6.53 2.75
C GLY A 167 21.39 6.69 1.40
N GLU A 168 21.25 7.88 0.83
CA GLU A 168 21.94 8.47 -0.35
C GLU A 168 21.68 7.86 -1.72
N THR A 169 21.52 6.53 -1.85
CA THR A 169 21.14 5.90 -3.11
C THR A 169 20.00 4.90 -2.89
N PHE A 170 18.99 4.93 -3.76
CA PHE A 170 17.99 3.87 -3.82
C PHE A 170 18.69 2.62 -4.37
N GLU A 171 19.38 1.87 -3.51
CA GLU A 171 19.90 0.56 -3.86
C GLU A 171 18.70 -0.33 -4.21
N ILE A 172 18.50 -0.55 -5.50
CA ILE A 172 17.59 -1.59 -5.95
C ILE A 172 18.32 -2.93 -6.00
N ILE A 173 17.58 -4.01 -6.26
CA ILE A 173 18.08 -5.38 -6.39
C ILE A 173 19.44 -5.46 -7.10
N ASN A 174 20.45 -6.01 -6.44
CA ASN A 174 21.79 -6.22 -7.01
C ASN A 174 21.89 -7.51 -7.84
N ASP A 175 21.01 -8.48 -7.60
CA ASP A 175 20.97 -9.73 -8.38
C ASP A 175 20.56 -9.44 -9.83
N ILE A 176 21.53 -9.56 -10.75
CA ILE A 176 21.38 -9.29 -12.18
C ILE A 176 20.24 -10.11 -12.79
N LYS A 177 20.10 -11.40 -12.40
CA LYS A 177 19.08 -12.29 -12.96
C LYS A 177 17.68 -11.81 -12.57
N ILE A 178 17.49 -11.42 -11.31
CA ILE A 178 16.22 -10.88 -10.84
C ILE A 178 15.96 -9.51 -11.50
N LYS A 179 16.98 -8.65 -11.63
CA LYS A 179 16.85 -7.35 -12.29
C LYS A 179 16.41 -7.49 -13.75
N GLU A 180 17.07 -8.35 -14.53
CA GLU A 180 16.72 -8.66 -15.92
C GLU A 180 15.30 -9.21 -16.05
N MET A 181 14.89 -10.11 -15.14
CA MET A 181 13.53 -10.63 -15.08
C MET A 181 12.49 -9.50 -14.92
N LEU A 182 12.75 -8.54 -14.04
CA LEU A 182 11.86 -7.40 -13.80
C LEU A 182 11.85 -6.41 -14.96
N TYR A 183 13.01 -6.11 -15.54
CA TYR A 183 13.13 -5.27 -16.73
C TYR A 183 12.31 -5.83 -17.88
N LYS A 184 12.44 -7.13 -18.15
CA LYS A 184 11.64 -7.82 -19.16
C LYS A 184 10.15 -7.76 -18.84
N ARG A 185 9.77 -7.97 -17.57
CA ARG A 185 8.36 -7.93 -17.14
C ARG A 185 7.72 -6.57 -17.37
N TYR A 186 8.39 -5.50 -16.96
CA TYR A 186 7.83 -4.15 -17.03
C TYR A 186 8.16 -3.42 -18.34
N SER A 187 8.93 -4.05 -19.24
CA SER A 187 9.41 -3.43 -20.48
C SER A 187 10.17 -2.12 -20.23
N VAL A 188 11.12 -2.17 -19.29
CA VAL A 188 11.98 -1.05 -18.89
C VAL A 188 13.45 -1.47 -18.97
N ASP A 189 14.35 -0.50 -19.03
CA ASP A 189 15.78 -0.70 -19.26
C ASP A 189 16.69 -0.08 -18.18
N ASN A 190 16.11 0.62 -17.19
CA ASN A 190 16.85 1.27 -16.12
C ASN A 190 16.10 1.25 -14.78
N ASP A 191 16.86 1.46 -13.70
CA ASP A 191 16.38 1.40 -12.32
C ASP A 191 15.27 2.42 -12.04
N GLU A 192 15.36 3.63 -12.60
CA GLU A 192 14.36 4.69 -12.39
C GLU A 192 13.00 4.33 -13.00
N ASN A 193 13.01 3.82 -14.24
CA ASN A 193 11.81 3.36 -14.92
C ASN A 193 11.22 2.11 -14.24
N LEU A 194 12.06 1.22 -13.71
CA LEU A 194 11.61 0.08 -12.91
C LEU A 194 10.91 0.52 -11.62
N ILE A 195 11.47 1.51 -10.91
CA ILE A 195 10.85 2.11 -9.72
C ILE A 195 9.47 2.67 -10.06
N LYS A 196 9.37 3.46 -11.14
CA LYS A 196 8.10 4.03 -11.61
C LYS A 196 7.09 2.93 -11.95
N ALA A 197 7.49 1.91 -12.72
CA ALA A 197 6.61 0.81 -13.09
C ALA A 197 6.09 0.05 -11.86
N CYS A 198 6.98 -0.32 -10.92
CA CYS A 198 6.59 -1.00 -9.68
C CYS A 198 5.72 -0.13 -8.75
N SER A 199 5.83 1.20 -8.83
CA SER A 199 5.00 2.12 -8.02
C SER A 199 3.55 2.21 -8.49
N ILE A 200 3.30 1.92 -9.77
CA ILE A 200 1.97 1.98 -10.40
C ILE A 200 1.34 0.60 -10.63
N ASP A 201 2.10 -0.50 -10.52
CA ASP A 201 1.59 -1.88 -10.58
C ASP A 201 0.87 -2.25 -9.27
N TRP A 202 -0.33 -1.68 -9.10
CA TRP A 202 -1.16 -1.92 -7.92
C TRP A 202 -1.98 -3.20 -8.06
N LEU A 203 -1.93 -3.99 -7.00
CA LEU A 203 -2.63 -5.25 -6.85
C LEU A 203 -3.60 -5.18 -5.67
N TYR A 204 -4.70 -5.91 -5.79
CA TYR A 204 -5.66 -6.09 -4.71
C TYR A 204 -5.88 -7.57 -4.39
N CYS A 205 -6.24 -7.85 -3.14
CA CYS A 205 -6.63 -9.18 -2.68
C CYS A 205 -7.85 -9.06 -1.75
N ILE A 206 -8.74 -10.06 -1.81
CA ILE A 206 -9.79 -10.24 -0.80
C ILE A 206 -9.20 -11.12 0.32
N PRO A 207 -9.19 -10.67 1.59
CA PRO A 207 -8.60 -11.41 2.71
C PRO A 207 -9.06 -12.85 2.85
N GLU A 208 -10.34 -13.11 2.61
CA GLU A 208 -10.95 -14.44 2.66
C GLU A 208 -10.32 -15.41 1.66
N ASP A 209 -9.78 -14.92 0.55
CA ASP A 209 -9.19 -15.75 -0.50
C ASP A 209 -7.78 -16.27 -0.10
N ILE A 210 -7.13 -15.67 0.89
CA ILE A 210 -5.75 -16.00 1.32
C ILE A 210 -5.62 -16.39 2.80
N ALA A 211 -6.72 -16.42 3.56
CA ALA A 211 -6.67 -16.62 5.00
C ALA A 211 -6.36 -18.07 5.40
N GLU A 212 -5.61 -18.18 6.49
CA GLU A 212 -5.23 -19.45 7.13
C GLU A 212 -5.84 -19.49 8.54
N ASN A 213 -6.70 -20.46 8.81
CA ASN A 213 -7.36 -20.64 10.11
C ASN A 213 -8.06 -19.37 10.63
N GLY A 214 -8.71 -18.62 9.73
CA GLY A 214 -9.44 -17.39 10.07
C GLY A 214 -8.57 -16.13 10.21
N PHE A 215 -7.27 -16.21 9.89
CA PHE A 215 -6.34 -15.09 9.95
C PHE A 215 -5.63 -14.86 8.63
N ILE A 216 -5.35 -13.61 8.30
CA ILE A 216 -4.56 -13.24 7.14
C ILE A 216 -3.08 -13.59 7.44
N PRO A 217 -2.37 -14.29 6.54
CA PRO A 217 -0.96 -14.60 6.74
C PRO A 217 -0.15 -13.34 7.04
N ARG A 218 0.90 -13.44 7.87
CA ARG A 218 1.73 -12.28 8.24
C ARG A 218 2.44 -11.68 7.03
N THR A 219 2.90 -12.57 6.15
CA THR A 219 3.61 -12.23 4.92
C THR A 219 3.15 -13.10 3.76
N PRO A 220 1.94 -12.89 3.22
CA PRO A 220 1.46 -13.68 2.09
C PRO A 220 2.35 -13.46 0.88
N TYR A 221 2.46 -14.50 0.06
CA TYR A 221 3.17 -14.48 -1.20
C TYR A 221 2.29 -13.84 -2.29
N VAL A 222 2.93 -13.13 -3.21
CA VAL A 222 2.33 -12.57 -4.41
C VAL A 222 3.16 -13.02 -5.60
N LYS A 223 2.59 -13.85 -6.46
CA LYS A 223 3.21 -14.23 -7.73
C LYS A 223 3.21 -13.03 -8.66
N LEU A 224 4.31 -12.80 -9.35
CA LEU A 224 4.35 -11.75 -10.38
C LEU A 224 3.47 -12.13 -11.58
N ILE A 225 3.36 -13.42 -11.88
CA ILE A 225 2.64 -13.92 -13.06
C ILE A 225 1.52 -14.84 -12.59
N ASN A 226 0.31 -14.58 -13.07
CA ASN A 226 -0.88 -15.42 -12.87
C ASN A 226 -1.13 -15.77 -11.40
N ASP A 227 -1.07 -14.77 -10.51
CA ASP A 227 -1.46 -14.99 -9.11
C ASP A 227 -2.99 -15.27 -9.04
N PRO A 228 -3.40 -16.36 -8.37
CA PRO A 228 -4.83 -16.71 -8.28
C PRO A 228 -5.64 -15.76 -7.38
N HIS A 229 -4.99 -15.05 -6.46
CA HIS A 229 -5.63 -14.25 -5.41
C HIS A 229 -5.35 -12.75 -5.55
N TRP A 230 -4.13 -12.38 -5.92
CA TRP A 230 -3.72 -11.00 -6.12
C TRP A 230 -3.96 -10.56 -7.55
N ARG A 231 -4.88 -9.61 -7.74
CA ARG A 231 -5.33 -9.19 -9.07
C ARG A 231 -4.99 -7.73 -9.36
N PRO A 232 -4.80 -7.36 -10.63
CA PRO A 232 -4.55 -5.98 -11.02
C PRO A 232 -5.70 -5.05 -10.64
N ILE A 233 -5.38 -3.82 -10.22
CA ILE A 233 -6.37 -2.87 -9.69
C ILE A 233 -7.51 -2.55 -10.67
N ASN A 234 -7.27 -2.61 -11.99
CA ASN A 234 -8.31 -2.34 -13.00
C ASN A 234 -9.47 -3.35 -12.95
N GLU A 235 -9.30 -4.51 -12.31
CA GLU A 235 -10.37 -5.50 -12.12
C GLU A 235 -11.16 -5.31 -10.82
N ILE A 236 -10.79 -4.34 -9.98
CA ILE A 236 -11.32 -4.25 -8.61
C ILE A 236 -12.85 -4.03 -8.58
N GLU A 237 -13.40 -3.18 -9.44
CA GLU A 237 -14.82 -2.83 -9.42
C GLU A 237 -15.74 -4.05 -9.55
N LYS A 238 -15.39 -4.97 -10.46
CA LYS A 238 -16.13 -6.22 -10.66
C LYS A 238 -16.18 -7.01 -9.35
N ARG A 239 -15.02 -7.15 -8.69
CA ARG A 239 -14.92 -7.87 -7.43
C ARG A 239 -15.67 -7.17 -6.29
N LEU A 240 -15.58 -5.85 -6.18
CA LEU A 240 -16.35 -5.08 -5.18
C LEU A 240 -17.84 -5.35 -5.31
N THR A 241 -18.34 -5.36 -6.54
CA THR A 241 -19.76 -5.60 -6.84
C THR A 241 -20.19 -7.01 -6.41
N GLU A 242 -19.35 -8.02 -6.60
CA GLU A 242 -19.58 -9.39 -6.12
C GLU A 242 -19.65 -9.44 -4.59
N VAL A 243 -18.68 -8.81 -3.90
CA VAL A 243 -18.62 -8.75 -2.43
C VAL A 243 -19.87 -8.07 -1.87
N VAL A 244 -20.32 -6.96 -2.46
CA VAL A 244 -21.56 -6.27 -2.07
C VAL A 244 -22.78 -7.19 -2.24
N LYS A 245 -22.90 -7.90 -3.37
CA LYS A 245 -24.01 -8.85 -3.59
C LYS A 245 -24.02 -9.96 -2.54
N MET A 246 -22.86 -10.54 -2.23
CA MET A 246 -22.72 -11.57 -1.19
C MET A 246 -23.16 -11.05 0.18
N ARG A 247 -22.70 -9.86 0.58
CA ARG A 247 -23.09 -9.23 1.86
C ARG A 247 -24.59 -9.00 1.95
N ARG A 248 -25.21 -8.49 0.89
CA ARG A 248 -26.67 -8.27 0.85
C ARG A 248 -27.45 -9.56 1.00
N ASN A 249 -27.00 -10.63 0.34
CA ASN A 249 -27.67 -11.93 0.44
C ASN A 249 -27.55 -12.52 1.86
N ASN A 250 -26.40 -12.35 2.51
CA ASN A 250 -26.20 -12.80 3.88
C ASN A 250 -27.03 -12.01 4.89
N LEU A 251 -27.19 -10.70 4.70
CA LEU A 251 -28.08 -9.88 5.53
C LEU A 251 -29.54 -10.31 5.41
N ARG A 252 -30.01 -10.57 4.18
CA ARG A 252 -31.39 -11.05 3.93
C ARG A 252 -31.70 -12.43 4.49
N ARG A 253 -30.70 -13.29 4.67
CA ARG A 253 -30.87 -14.63 5.26
C ARG A 253 -30.91 -14.61 6.79
N ARG A 254 -30.48 -13.50 7.41
CA ARG A 254 -30.44 -13.32 8.87
C ARG A 254 -31.62 -12.49 9.39
N SER A 255 -32.33 -11.79 8.51
CA SER A 255 -33.61 -11.09 8.76
C SER A 255 -34.77 -12.04 8.56
#